data_AF-A0A356UDY2-F1
#
_entry.id   AF-A0A356UDY2-F1
#
_cell.length_a   1.000
_cell.length_b   1.000
_cell.length_c   1.000
_cell.angle_alpha   90.00
_cell.angle_beta   90.00
_cell.angle_gamma   90.00
#
_symmetry.space_group_name_H-M   'P 1'
#
loop_
_entity.id
_entity.type
_entity.pdbx_description
1 polymer ?
#
loop_
_entity_poly.entity_id
_entity_poly.type
_entity_poly.pdbx_seq_one_letter_code
_entity_poly.pdbx_strand_id
1 'polypeptide(L)' 'MPKTKTHRGAAKRFKKTGSGKIKRAKAYASHLLGSKSPKRKRRLR' A
#
# COMPACT_ATOMS: atom_id res chain seq x y z
N MET A 1 -26.15 1.60 21.15
CA MET A 1 -25.73 1.33 19.76
C MET A 1 -24.22 1.04 19.73
N PRO A 2 -23.78 -0.13 19.25
CA PRO A 2 -22.35 -0.46 19.24
C PRO A 2 -21.60 0.37 18.19
N LYS A 3 -20.38 0.84 18.53
CA LYS A 3 -19.51 1.54 17.58
C LYS A 3 -19.07 0.58 16.47
N THR A 4 -18.98 1.08 15.24
CA THR A 4 -18.48 0.31 14.10
C THR A 4 -17.01 -0.07 14.33
N LYS A 5 -16.69 -1.35 14.17
CA LYS A 5 -15.31 -1.83 14.31
C LYS A 5 -14.50 -1.49 13.07
N THR A 6 -13.29 -0.97 13.27
CA THR A 6 -12.38 -0.73 12.15
C THR A 6 -11.73 -2.04 11.70
N HIS A 7 -11.72 -2.29 10.40
CA HIS A 7 -10.99 -3.44 9.84
C HIS A 7 -9.49 -3.20 9.97
N ARG A 8 -8.87 -3.79 11.01
CA ARG A 8 -7.47 -3.53 11.37
C ARG A 8 -6.49 -3.89 10.25
N GLY A 9 -6.79 -4.92 9.45
CA GLY A 9 -5.98 -5.30 8.30
C GLY A 9 -5.94 -4.24 7.19
N ALA A 10 -7.02 -3.48 7.01
CA ALA A 10 -7.09 -2.40 6.04
C ALA A 10 -6.42 -1.14 6.59
N ALA A 11 -6.66 -0.81 7.86
CA ALA A 11 -6.05 0.35 8.53
C ALA A 11 -4.51 0.31 8.53
N LYS A 12 -3.91 -0.89 8.56
CA LYS A 12 -2.45 -1.06 8.46
C LYS A 12 -1.89 -0.80 7.05
N ARG A 13 -2.69 -0.97 5.99
CA ARG A 13 -2.24 -0.98 4.59
C ARG A 13 -2.64 0.26 3.79
N PHE A 14 -3.75 0.90 4.17
CA PHE A 14 -4.36 2.00 3.45
C PHE A 14 -4.45 3.24 4.34
N LYS A 15 -4.08 4.40 3.78
CA LYS A 15 -4.20 5.70 4.46
C LYS A 15 -5.02 6.67 3.62
N LYS A 16 -5.90 7.45 4.26
CA LYS A 16 -6.66 8.52 3.61
C LYS A 16 -5.78 9.77 3.51
N THR A 17 -5.73 10.41 2.33
CA THR A 17 -5.09 11.71 2.14
C THR A 17 -6.03 12.84 2.58
N GLY A 18 -5.53 14.05 2.77
CA GLY A 18 -6.37 15.21 3.13
C GLY A 18 -7.50 15.46 2.12
N SER A 19 -7.26 15.17 0.85
CA SER A 19 -8.27 15.22 -0.24
C SER A 19 -9.22 14.02 -0.31
N GLY A 20 -9.15 13.09 0.62
CA GLY A 20 -10.03 11.93 0.70
C GLY A 20 -9.64 10.73 -0.15
N LYS A 21 -8.59 10.82 -0.97
CA LYS A 21 -8.06 9.69 -1.77
C LYS A 21 -7.34 8.67 -0.87
N ILE A 22 -7.22 7.43 -1.34
CA ILE A 22 -6.52 6.36 -0.63
C ILE A 22 -5.09 6.21 -1.15
N LYS A 23 -4.12 6.35 -0.24
CA LYS A 23 -2.70 6.06 -0.47
C LYS A 23 -2.38 4.64 -0.02
N ARG A 24 -1.58 3.94 -0.83
CA ARG A 24 -1.06 2.59 -0.55
C ARG A 24 0.32 2.38 -1.18
N ALA A 25 1.08 1.44 -0.64
CA ALA A 25 2.29 0.94 -1.29
C ALA A 25 1.93 0.02 -2.48
N LYS A 26 2.84 -0.07 -3.46
CA LYS A 26 2.72 -1.03 -4.56
C LYS A 26 3.27 -2.39 -4.13
N ALA A 27 2.65 -3.46 -4.63
CA ALA A 27 3.10 -4.81 -4.34
C ALA A 27 4.36 -5.18 -5.14
N TYR A 28 5.00 -6.30 -4.77
CA TYR A 28 6.13 -6.91 -5.49
C TYR A 28 7.47 -6.16 -5.44
N ALA A 29 7.61 -5.23 -4.47
CA ALA A 29 8.85 -4.51 -4.21
C ALA A 29 9.74 -5.18 -3.13
N SER A 30 9.32 -6.28 -2.52
CA SER A 30 10.00 -6.86 -1.35
C SER A 30 11.00 -7.99 -1.69
N HIS A 31 10.73 -8.82 -2.69
CA HIS A 31 11.57 -9.98 -3.03
C HIS A 31 11.68 -10.20 -4.55
N LEU A 32 12.68 -10.99 -4.97
CA LEU A 32 13.03 -11.24 -6.38
C LEU A 32 13.29 -9.95 -7.17
N LEU A 33 14.05 -9.02 -6.60
CA LEU A 33 14.37 -7.74 -7.24
C LEU A 33 15.52 -7.84 -8.25
N GLY A 34 16.34 -8.90 -8.17
CA GLY A 34 17.45 -9.14 -9.09
C GLY A 34 16.98 -9.32 -10.54
N SER A 35 15.90 -10.07 -10.76
CA SER A 35 15.33 -10.31 -12.10
C SER A 35 14.47 -9.16 -12.64
N LYS A 36 14.23 -8.11 -11.85
CA LYS A 36 13.40 -6.96 -12.26
C LYS A 36 14.28 -5.85 -12.81
N SER A 37 13.92 -5.33 -13.99
CA SER A 37 14.60 -4.17 -14.58
C SER A 37 14.62 -2.97 -13.62
N PRO A 38 15.68 -2.12 -13.66
CA PRO A 38 15.76 -0.93 -12.81
C PRO A 38 14.55 0.00 -12.95
N LYS A 39 14.01 0.14 -14.18
CA LYS A 39 12.80 0.92 -14.48
C LYS A 39 11.58 0.36 -13.73
N ARG A 40 11.41 -0.96 -13.69
CA ARG A 40 10.30 -1.60 -12.96
C ARG A 40 10.45 -1.38 -11.45
N LYS A 41 11.65 -1.56 -10.90
CA LYS A 41 11.92 -1.32 -9.47
C LYS A 41 11.58 0.11 -9.06
N ARG A 42 11.96 1.12 -9.86
CA ARG A 42 11.65 2.54 -9.59
C ARG A 42 10.15 2.80 -9.54
N ARG A 43 9.36 2.19 -10.43
CA ARG A 43 7.90 2.36 -10.45
C ARG A 43 7.20 1.65 -9.28
N LEU A 44 7.81 0.64 -8.67
CA LEU A 44 7.25 -0.14 -7.55
C LEU A 44 7.62 0.42 -6.17
N ARG A 45 8.61 1.33 -6.09
CA ARG A 45 8.90 2.12 -4.89
C ARG A 45 7.76 3.06 -4.54
#